data_AF-A0A961MKR0-F1
#
_entry.id   AF-A0A961MKR0-F1
#
_cell.length_a   1.000
_cell.length_b   1.000
_cell.length_c   1.000
_cell.angle_alpha   90.00
_cell.angle_beta   90.00
_cell.angle_gamma   90.00
#
_symmetry.space_group_name_H-M   'P 1'
#
loop_
_entity.id
_entity.type
_entity.pdbx_description
1 polymer ?
#
loop_
_entity_poly.entity_id
_entity_poly.type
_entity_poly.pdbx_seq_one_letter_code
_entity_poly.pdbx_strand_id
1 'polypeptide(L)'
;MSGQTEARRRVLLAAVFFVLGLSTVFLLLGFGASAMGRALLQYQDVLTKVAGVLIMIFGAHFIGVYRIGFMDREARLETGDTGGSVFGAYVLGLAFAFG
;
A
#
# COMPACT_ATOMS: atom_id res chain seq x y z
N MET A 1 -6.13 -28.31 -25.64
CA MET A 1 -4.99 -28.20 -24.70
C MET A 1 -4.20 -26.88 -24.83
N SER A 2 -4.28 -26.15 -25.94
CA SER A 2 -3.59 -24.85 -26.15
C SER A 2 -4.09 -23.71 -25.25
N GLY A 3 -5.40 -23.61 -24.99
CA GLY A 3 -5.97 -22.51 -24.20
C GLY A 3 -5.55 -22.46 -22.72
N GLN A 4 -5.20 -23.60 -22.11
CA GLN A 4 -4.73 -23.65 -20.72
C GLN A 4 -3.33 -23.04 -20.58
N THR A 5 -2.46 -23.24 -21.57
CA THR A 5 -1.10 -22.68 -21.60
C THR A 5 -1.13 -21.16 -21.75
N GLU A 6 -2.03 -20.64 -22.58
CA GLU A 6 -2.19 -19.20 -22.81
C GLU A 6 -2.75 -18.49 -21.58
N ALA A 7 -3.78 -19.06 -20.93
CA ALA A 7 -4.31 -18.54 -19.67
C ALA A 7 -3.24 -18.54 -18.56
N ARG A 8 -2.48 -19.63 -18.42
CA ARG A 8 -1.40 -19.73 -17.44
C ARG A 8 -0.31 -18.69 -17.68
N ARG A 9 0.08 -18.46 -18.95
CA ARG A 9 1.06 -17.44 -19.32
C ARG A 9 0.58 -16.04 -18.96
N ARG A 10 -0.70 -15.73 -19.21
CA ARG A 10 -1.31 -14.44 -18.88
C ARG A 10 -1.31 -14.18 -17.36
N VAL A 11 -1.65 -15.19 -16.56
CA VAL A 11 -1.61 -15.11 -15.08
C VAL A 11 -0.18 -14.92 -14.59
N LEU A 12 0.79 -15.66 -15.12
CA LEU A 12 2.20 -15.50 -14.74
C LEU A 12 2.72 -14.10 -15.06
N LEU A 13 2.39 -13.55 -16.23
CA LEU A 13 2.76 -12.17 -16.58
C LEU A 13 2.13 -11.15 -15.64
N ALA A 14 0.84 -11.30 -15.32
CA ALA A 14 0.19 -10.42 -14.35
C ALA A 14 0.86 -10.51 -12.97
N ALA A 15 1.17 -11.72 -12.49
CA ALA A 15 1.83 -11.92 -11.20
C ALA A 15 3.23 -11.29 -11.14
N VAL A 16 4.03 -11.41 -12.21
CA VAL A 16 5.36 -10.75 -12.28
C VAL A 16 5.21 -9.23 -12.16
N PHE A 17 4.27 -8.63 -12.91
CA PHE A 17 4.08 -7.18 -12.86
C PHE A 17 3.51 -6.72 -11.51
N PHE A 18 2.64 -7.50 -10.90
CA PHE A 18 2.19 -7.24 -9.53
C PHE A 18 3.35 -7.21 -8.54
N VAL A 19 4.22 -8.22 -8.57
CA VAL A 19 5.42 -8.28 -7.70
C VAL A 19 6.38 -7.13 -8.00
N LEU A 20 6.56 -6.73 -9.26
CA LEU A 20 7.37 -5.56 -9.62
C LEU A 20 6.78 -4.26 -9.04
N GLY A 21 5.46 -4.08 -9.10
CA GLY A 21 4.78 -2.94 -8.48
C GLY A 21 5.04 -2.91 -6.99
N LEU A 22 4.75 -4.02 -6.31
CA LEU A 22 4.99 -4.16 -4.87
C LEU A 22 6.45 -3.87 -4.50
N SER A 23 7.39 -4.53 -5.20
CA SER A 23 8.83 -4.38 -4.95
C SER A 23 9.30 -2.94 -5.14
N THR A 24 8.76 -2.21 -6.12
CA THR A 24 9.12 -0.81 -6.37
C THR A 24 8.87 0.04 -5.13
N VAL A 25 7.67 -0.05 -4.53
CA VAL A 25 7.31 0.73 -3.34
C VAL A 25 8.17 0.33 -2.14
N PHE A 26 8.32 -0.97 -1.89
CA PHE A 26 9.13 -1.45 -0.76
C PHE A 26 10.61 -1.06 -0.88
N LEU A 27 11.20 -1.14 -2.07
CA LEU A 27 12.58 -0.73 -2.30
C LEU A 27 12.76 0.78 -2.13
N LEU A 28 11.84 1.60 -2.66
CA LEU A 28 11.89 3.05 -2.49
C LEU A 28 11.74 3.47 -1.02
N LEU A 29 10.78 2.87 -0.31
CA LEU A 29 10.59 3.12 1.12
C LEU A 29 11.79 2.64 1.94
N GLY A 30 12.32 1.44 1.66
CA GLY A 30 13.49 0.89 2.33
C GLY A 30 14.76 1.70 2.08
N PHE A 31 14.95 2.19 0.85
CA PHE A 31 16.02 3.10 0.50
C PHE A 31 15.87 4.45 1.22
N GLY A 32 14.67 5.05 1.21
CA GLY A 32 14.39 6.28 1.92
C GLY A 32 14.62 6.16 3.43
N ALA A 33 14.15 5.07 4.05
CA ALA A 33 14.37 4.78 5.46
C ALA A 33 15.86 4.58 5.77
N SER A 34 16.61 3.92 4.88
CA SER A 34 18.06 3.72 5.03
C SER A 34 18.82 5.05 4.90
N ALA A 35 18.47 5.88 3.92
CA ALA A 35 19.07 7.21 3.72
C ALA A 35 18.80 8.14 4.91
N MET A 36 17.59 8.10 5.47
CA MET A 36 17.18 8.90 6.63
C MET A 36 17.45 8.20 7.98
N GLY A 37 18.06 7.02 7.98
CA GLY A 37 18.12 6.13 9.16
C GLY A 37 18.76 6.78 10.39
N ARG A 38 19.82 7.57 10.20
CA ARG A 38 20.48 8.30 11.30
C ARG A 38 19.55 9.35 11.94
N ALA A 39 18.78 10.07 11.13
CA ALA A 39 17.82 11.04 11.64
C ALA A 39 16.64 10.34 12.36
N LEU A 40 16.14 9.23 11.78
CA LEU A 40 15.11 8.38 12.41
C LEU A 40 15.55 7.88 13.79
N LEU A 41 16.80 7.42 13.93
CA LEU A 41 17.35 6.96 15.20
C LEU A 41 17.58 8.11 16.19
N GLN A 42 18.06 9.26 15.73
CA GLN A 42 18.26 10.44 16.58
C GLN A 42 16.95 10.95 17.19
N TYR A 43 15.84 10.91 16.44
CA TYR A 43 14.53 11.38 16.89
C TYR A 43 13.58 10.24 17.28
N GLN A 44 14.09 9.02 17.49
CA GLN A 44 13.28 7.82 17.74
C GLN A 44 12.28 8.02 18.88
N ASP A 45 12.71 8.61 20.00
CA ASP A 45 11.84 8.85 21.16
C ASP A 45 10.69 9.80 20.83
N VAL A 46 10.96 10.86 20.06
CA VAL A 46 9.95 11.85 19.64
C VAL A 46 8.99 11.20 18.65
N LEU A 47 9.52 10.50 17.63
CA LEU A 47 8.72 9.81 16.63
C LEU A 47 7.82 8.75 17.26
N THR A 48 8.32 7.98 18.23
CA THR A 48 7.56 6.96 18.95
C THR A 48 6.40 7.58 19.75
N LYS A 49 6.66 8.68 20.48
CA LYS A 49 5.62 9.38 21.22
C LYS A 49 4.55 9.96 20.30
N VAL A 50 4.96 10.62 19.20
CA VAL A 50 4.04 11.18 18.21
C VAL A 50 3.20 10.09 17.55
N ALA A 51 3.82 8.99 17.12
CA ALA A 51 3.11 7.85 16.55
C ALA A 51 2.09 7.25 17.54
N GLY A 52 2.47 7.08 18.81
CA GLY A 52 1.56 6.60 19.85
C GLY A 52 0.36 7.51 20.07
N VAL A 53 0.57 8.83 20.14
CA VAL A 53 -0.52 9.81 20.25
C VAL A 53 -1.43 9.76 19.02
N LEU A 54 -0.87 9.70 17.81
CA LEU A 54 -1.65 9.57 16.58
C LEU A 54 -2.49 8.29 16.56
N ILE A 55 -1.91 7.14 16.94
CA ILE A 55 -2.62 5.86 17.03
C ILE A 55 -3.75 5.95 18.06
N MET A 56 -3.52 6.58 19.21
CA MET A 56 -4.55 6.75 20.26
C MET A 56 -5.71 7.63 19.76
N ILE A 57 -5.40 8.73 19.08
CA ILE A 57 -6.39 9.60 18.44
C ILE A 57 -7.21 8.77 17.44
N PHE A 58 -6.57 8.15 16.45
CA PHE A 58 -7.29 7.38 15.45
C PHE A 58 -8.10 6.24 16.07
N GLY A 59 -7.57 5.49 17.02
CA GLY A 59 -8.29 4.43 17.72
C GLY A 59 -9.55 4.93 18.43
N ALA A 60 -9.47 6.07 19.12
CA ALA A 60 -10.64 6.69 19.75
C ALA A 60 -11.70 7.15 18.73
N HIS A 61 -11.27 7.64 17.56
CA HIS A 61 -12.18 7.94 16.45
C HIS A 61 -12.87 6.67 15.92
N PHE A 62 -12.12 5.59 15.68
CA PHE A 62 -12.66 4.30 15.21
C PHE A 62 -13.66 3.66 16.17
N ILE A 63 -13.45 3.80 17.49
CA ILE A 63 -14.39 3.31 18.53
C ILE A 63 -15.60 4.26 18.70
N GLY A 64 -15.59 5.42 18.04
CA GLY A 64 -16.71 6.35 18.01
C GLY A 64 -16.77 7.31 19.21
N VAL A 65 -15.67 7.47 19.96
CA VAL A 65 -15.60 8.45 21.06
C VAL A 65 -15.81 9.88 20.53
N TYR A 66 -15.32 10.15 19.32
CA TYR A 66 -15.57 11.39 18.58
C TYR A 66 -15.53 11.12 17.07
N ARG A 67 -16.32 11.84 16.28
CA ARG A 67 -16.40 11.66 14.82
C ARG A 67 -15.82 12.86 14.09
N ILE A 68 -14.72 12.63 13.37
CA ILE A 68 -14.13 13.61 12.45
C ILE A 68 -14.73 13.34 11.06
N GLY A 69 -15.66 14.19 10.61
CA GLY A 69 -16.37 13.96 9.34
C GLY A 69 -15.51 13.94 8.07
N PHE A 70 -14.23 14.31 8.14
CA PHE A 70 -13.25 14.08 7.07
C PHE A 70 -12.80 12.62 7.00
N MET A 71 -12.62 11.96 8.15
CA MET A 71 -12.17 10.56 8.23
C MET A 71 -13.26 9.57 7.81
N ASP A 72 -14.53 9.96 7.88
CA ASP A 72 -15.67 9.15 7.42
C ASP A 72 -15.85 9.18 5.87
N ARG A 73 -15.00 9.91 5.12
CA ARG A 73 -15.11 10.00 3.66
C ARG A 73 -14.51 8.78 2.98
N GLU A 74 -15.37 7.93 2.43
CA GLU A 74 -14.98 6.79 1.62
C GLU A 74 -14.70 7.26 0.17
N ALA A 75 -13.42 7.24 -0.24
CA ALA A 75 -13.06 7.45 -1.64
C ALA A 75 -13.27 6.15 -2.43
N ARG A 76 -14.50 5.91 -2.87
CA ARG A 76 -14.81 4.80 -3.78
C ARG A 76 -14.35 5.14 -5.20
N LEU A 77 -13.15 4.69 -5.54
CA LEU A 77 -12.71 4.63 -6.93
C LEU A 77 -13.33 3.37 -7.56
N GLU A 78 -14.40 3.55 -8.33
CA GLU A 78 -14.93 2.48 -9.19
C GLU A 78 -13.93 2.22 -10.33
N THR A 79 -12.95 1.36 -10.07
CA THR A 79 -12.13 0.80 -11.13
C THR A 79 -12.98 -0.23 -11.86
N GLY A 80 -13.54 0.16 -13.02
CA GLY A 80 -14.29 -0.72 -13.90
C GLY A 80 -13.51 -1.99 -14.28
N ASP A 81 -14.23 -2.98 -14.80
CA ASP A 81 -13.85 -4.39 -14.97
C ASP A 81 -12.70 -4.65 -15.97
N THR A 82 -11.53 -4.05 -15.74
CA THR A 82 -10.30 -4.21 -16.55
C THR A 82 -9.38 -5.26 -15.93
N GLY A 83 -9.96 -6.33 -15.41
CA GLY A 83 -9.24 -7.47 -14.84
C GLY A 83 -8.37 -8.15 -15.90
N GLY A 84 -7.08 -8.29 -15.62
CA GLY A 84 -6.15 -9.10 -16.43
C GLY A 84 -5.29 -8.33 -17.44
N SER A 85 -5.16 -7.00 -17.31
CA SER A 85 -4.10 -6.24 -17.97
C SER A 85 -2.81 -6.24 -17.13
N VAL A 86 -1.67 -6.31 -17.81
CA VAL A 86 -0.34 -6.31 -17.18
C VAL A 86 -0.08 -5.00 -16.41
N PHE A 87 -0.55 -3.88 -16.97
CA PHE A 87 -0.48 -2.56 -16.32
C PHE A 87 -1.37 -2.50 -15.07
N GLY A 88 -2.59 -3.04 -15.14
CA GLY A 88 -3.48 -3.12 -13.99
C GLY A 88 -2.88 -3.94 -12.85
N ALA A 89 -2.18 -5.03 -13.17
CA ALA A 89 -1.49 -5.83 -12.16
C ALA A 89 -0.34 -5.06 -11.48
N TYR A 90 0.43 -4.27 -12.23
CA TYR A 90 1.47 -3.40 -11.65
C TYR A 90 0.89 -2.32 -10.74
N VAL A 91 -0.12 -1.60 -11.19
CA VAL A 91 -0.80 -0.55 -10.40
C VAL A 91 -1.45 -1.15 -9.15
N LEU A 92 -2.07 -2.32 -9.26
CA LEU A 92 -2.61 -3.04 -8.12
C LEU A 92 -1.50 -3.44 -7.14
N GLY A 93 -0.33 -3.86 -7.64
CA GLY A 93 0.86 -4.11 -6.82
C GLY A 93 1.35 -2.87 -6.07
N LEU A 94 1.35 -1.70 -6.73
CA LEU A 94 1.66 -0.42 -6.08
C LEU A 94 0.66 -0.11 -4.96
N ALA A 95 -0.65 -0.18 -5.26
CA ALA A 95 -1.71 0.11 -4.29
C ALA A 95 -1.66 -0.84 -3.09
N PHE A 96 -1.41 -2.13 -3.32
CA PHE A 96 -1.31 -3.13 -2.26
C PHE A 96 -0.11 -2.91 -1.34
N ALA A 97 0.99 -2.35 -1.86
CA ALA A 97 2.14 -2.00 -1.03
C ALA A 97 1.87 -0.80 -0.09
N PHE A 98 0.87 0.03 -0.40
CA PHE A 98 0.42 1.12 0.49
C PHE A 98 -0.57 0.67 1.57
N GLY A 99 -1.27 -0.45 1.34
CA GLY A 99 -2.02 -1.26 2.32
C GLY A 99 -2.77 -0.51 3.42
#